data_AF-A0A6G3ZAG1-F1
#
_entry.id   AF-A0A6G3ZAG1-F1
#
_cell.length_a   1.000
_cell.length_b   1.000
_cell.length_c   1.000
_cell.angle_alpha   90.00
_cell.angle_beta   90.00
_cell.angle_gamma   90.00
#
_symmetry.space_group_name_H-M   'P 1'
#
loop_
_entity.id
_entity.type
_entity.pdbx_description
1 polymer ?
#
loop_
_entity_poly.entity_id
_entity_poly.type
_entity_poly.pdbx_seq_one_letter_code
_entity_poly.pdbx_strand_id
1 'polypeptide(L)'
;MLFDRTIEDSLGFIRRMLWSRGESTNPKKPFQATQSVSGEFGFIYLLEGRDTPRAVRTWMYSPKRRNLNSAKMVTTTVPIDLHIYMDFLGPLPKNRTPKALEEHEKNKERRKRGIEVPTHRLQIFKASHFLNADGFYDCELIFWKDFDCSPPQDVTLPRKVTEKVIAIKLVDALAFQCLYLASPLRLKSEGWAEVVDEVMANLQDKLRSAA
;
A
#
# COMPACT_ATOMS: atom_id res chain seq x y z
N MET A 1 19.88 -0.18 -14.83
CA MET A 1 18.50 -0.13 -14.33
C MET A 1 18.58 -0.15 -12.81
N LEU A 2 18.20 0.94 -12.14
CA LEU A 2 18.15 0.98 -10.68
C LEU A 2 17.05 0.01 -10.24
N PHE A 3 17.46 -1.10 -9.64
CA PHE A 3 16.57 -2.13 -9.16
C PHE A 3 15.81 -1.60 -7.94
N ASP A 4 14.49 -1.42 -8.05
CA ASP A 4 13.67 -0.93 -6.94
C ASP A 4 13.34 -2.08 -5.98
N ARG A 5 14.10 -2.14 -4.88
CA ARG A 5 13.94 -3.17 -3.86
C ARG A 5 12.55 -3.18 -3.23
N THR A 6 11.88 -2.04 -3.14
CA THR A 6 10.54 -1.94 -2.54
C THR A 6 9.49 -2.63 -3.41
N ILE A 7 9.59 -2.48 -4.75
CA ILE A 7 8.74 -3.21 -5.70
C ILE A 7 8.99 -4.72 -5.56
N GLU A 8 10.25 -5.17 -5.52
CA GLU A 8 10.57 -6.59 -5.39
C GLU A 8 10.02 -7.18 -4.08
N ASP A 9 10.19 -6.49 -2.96
CA ASP A 9 9.67 -6.92 -1.66
C ASP A 9 8.12 -7.05 -1.70
N SER A 10 7.43 -6.11 -2.34
CA SER A 10 5.98 -6.15 -2.55
C SER A 10 5.55 -7.35 -3.43
N LEU A 11 6.20 -7.53 -4.59
CA LEU A 11 5.92 -8.66 -5.49
C LEU A 11 6.21 -10.02 -4.83
N GLY A 12 7.32 -10.12 -4.10
CA GLY A 12 7.68 -11.30 -3.33
C GLY A 12 6.64 -11.65 -2.27
N PHE A 13 6.05 -10.64 -1.61
CA PHE A 13 4.97 -10.84 -0.66
C PHE A 13 3.67 -11.31 -1.32
N ILE A 14 3.26 -10.67 -2.44
CA ILE A 14 2.09 -11.12 -3.22
C ILE A 14 2.24 -12.59 -3.62
N ARG A 15 3.41 -12.97 -4.15
CA ARG A 15 3.70 -14.33 -4.58
C ARG A 15 3.56 -15.35 -3.45
N ARG A 16 4.10 -15.04 -2.25
CA ARG A 16 3.94 -15.90 -1.06
C ARG A 16 2.48 -16.04 -0.62
N MET A 17 1.72 -14.95 -0.67
CA MET A 17 0.31 -14.94 -0.32
C MET A 17 -0.52 -15.82 -1.27
N LEU A 18 -0.22 -15.78 -2.57
CA LEU A 18 -0.92 -16.58 -3.58
C LEU A 18 -0.60 -18.07 -3.44
N TRP A 19 0.68 -18.42 -3.23
CA TRP A 19 1.09 -19.82 -3.07
C TRP A 19 0.52 -20.51 -1.82
N SER A 20 0.41 -19.79 -0.72
CA SER A 20 -0.06 -20.37 0.55
C SER A 20 -1.57 -20.58 0.63
N ARG A 21 -2.34 -20.16 -0.39
CA ARG A 21 -3.76 -20.52 -0.51
C ARG A 21 -3.97 -21.95 -1.02
N GLY A 22 -2.93 -22.61 -1.54
CA GLY A 22 -2.99 -23.99 -2.05
C GLY A 22 -2.67 -25.08 -1.02
N GLU A 23 -2.01 -24.75 0.10
CA GLU A 23 -1.60 -25.72 1.13
C GLU A 23 -2.52 -25.68 2.34
N SER A 24 -3.47 -26.62 2.43
CA SER A 24 -4.44 -26.71 3.53
C SER A 24 -3.87 -27.24 4.86
N THR A 25 -2.57 -27.57 4.91
CA THR A 25 -1.96 -28.33 6.01
C THR A 25 -1.01 -27.55 6.90
N ASN A 26 -0.71 -26.28 6.60
CA ASN A 26 0.20 -25.47 7.41
C ASN A 26 -0.54 -24.75 8.57
N PRO A 27 -0.17 -24.98 9.85
CA PRO A 27 -0.91 -24.42 11.01
C PRO A 27 -0.71 -22.91 11.20
N LYS A 28 0.24 -22.29 10.50
CA LYS A 28 0.40 -20.83 10.44
C LYS A 28 0.23 -20.39 9.00
N LYS A 29 -0.93 -19.83 8.67
CA LYS A 29 -1.11 -19.11 7.40
C LYS A 29 -0.04 -18.02 7.35
N PRO A 30 0.80 -17.94 6.30
CA PRO A 30 1.89 -16.96 6.24
C PRO A 30 1.41 -15.52 6.10
N PHE A 31 0.10 -15.33 5.92
CA PHE A 31 -0.58 -14.06 5.99
C PHE A 31 -1.89 -14.23 6.77
N GLN A 32 -2.22 -13.24 7.59
CA GLN A 32 -3.50 -13.18 8.28
C GLN A 32 -4.12 -11.82 7.98
N ALA A 33 -5.36 -11.84 7.49
CA ALA A 33 -6.17 -10.63 7.50
C ALA A 33 -6.49 -10.33 8.97
N THR A 34 -5.91 -9.27 9.52
CA THR A 34 -6.15 -8.88 10.91
C THR A 34 -7.39 -8.03 11.07
N GLN A 35 -7.83 -7.41 9.98
CA GLN A 35 -9.11 -6.73 9.91
C GLN A 35 -9.73 -6.95 8.54
N SER A 36 -11.05 -7.11 8.48
CA SER A 36 -11.82 -7.11 7.24
C SER A 36 -12.97 -6.12 7.34
N VAL A 37 -13.16 -5.29 6.33
CA VAL A 37 -14.31 -4.39 6.22
C VAL A 37 -15.06 -4.69 4.92
N SER A 38 -16.38 -4.89 5.04
CA SER A 38 -17.27 -5.13 3.91
C SER A 38 -17.86 -3.82 3.43
N GLY A 39 -17.73 -3.53 2.14
CA GLY A 39 -18.46 -2.45 1.47
C GLY A 39 -19.55 -2.99 0.56
N GLU A 40 -20.16 -2.12 -0.25
CA GLU A 40 -21.18 -2.53 -1.21
C GLU A 40 -20.60 -3.42 -2.31
N PHE A 41 -19.49 -2.97 -2.94
CA PHE A 41 -18.90 -3.59 -4.13
C PHE A 41 -17.74 -4.56 -3.84
N GLY A 42 -17.21 -4.59 -2.62
CA GLY A 42 -16.02 -5.38 -2.29
C GLY A 42 -15.73 -5.46 -0.79
N PHE A 43 -14.58 -6.03 -0.47
CA PHE A 43 -14.01 -6.12 0.87
C PHE A 43 -12.62 -5.51 0.87
N ILE A 44 -12.23 -4.86 1.96
CA ILE A 44 -10.83 -4.55 2.24
C ILE A 44 -10.31 -5.39 3.39
N TYR A 45 -9.07 -5.83 3.27
CA TYR A 45 -8.36 -6.64 4.26
C TYR A 45 -7.07 -5.95 4.66
N LEU A 46 -6.90 -5.71 5.95
CA LEU A 46 -5.61 -5.29 6.51
C LEU A 46 -4.74 -6.52 6.62
N LEU A 47 -3.59 -6.50 5.96
CA LEU A 47 -2.69 -7.64 5.87
C LEU A 47 -1.47 -7.47 6.77
N GLU A 48 -1.16 -8.53 7.51
CA GLU A 48 0.10 -8.66 8.24
C GLU A 48 0.99 -9.76 7.64
N GLY A 49 2.28 -9.77 8.02
CA GLY A 49 3.26 -10.76 7.55
C GLY A 49 4.19 -10.28 6.43
N ARG A 50 4.27 -8.97 6.16
CA ARG A 50 5.33 -8.43 5.31
C ARG A 50 6.66 -8.41 6.07
N ASP A 51 7.54 -9.35 5.72
CA ASP A 51 8.88 -9.50 6.31
C ASP A 51 9.89 -8.47 5.80
N THR A 52 9.49 -7.21 5.64
CA THR A 52 10.40 -6.10 5.30
C THR A 52 10.31 -5.01 6.37
N PRO A 53 11.44 -4.56 6.94
CA PRO A 53 11.43 -3.55 8.00
C PRO A 53 10.93 -2.18 7.53
N ARG A 54 10.76 -2.00 6.22
CA ARG A 54 10.21 -0.79 5.58
C ARG A 54 8.68 -0.79 5.52
N ALA A 55 8.04 -1.95 5.65
CA ALA A 55 6.59 -2.04 5.56
C ALA A 55 5.92 -1.24 6.68
N VAL A 56 5.14 -0.23 6.29
CA VAL A 56 4.36 0.57 7.24
C VAL A 56 2.97 -0.02 7.38
N ARG A 57 2.29 -0.26 6.26
CA ARG A 57 0.94 -0.81 6.24
C ARG A 57 0.60 -1.41 4.88
N THR A 58 -0.28 -2.40 4.87
CA THR A 58 -0.67 -3.11 3.64
C THR A 58 -2.14 -3.44 3.67
N TRP A 59 -2.85 -3.02 2.63
CA TRP A 59 -4.23 -3.36 2.41
C TRP A 59 -4.40 -4.17 1.14
N MET A 60 -5.45 -4.97 1.09
CA MET A 60 -5.90 -5.64 -0.11
C MET A 60 -7.39 -5.40 -0.28
N TYR A 61 -7.80 -4.89 -1.43
CA TYR A 61 -9.19 -4.83 -1.82
C TYR A 61 -9.53 -6.03 -2.71
N SER A 62 -10.60 -6.75 -2.36
CA SER A 62 -11.15 -7.84 -3.17
C SER A 62 -12.58 -7.53 -3.57
N PRO A 63 -12.91 -7.51 -4.87
CA PRO A 63 -14.28 -7.26 -5.32
C PRO A 63 -15.20 -8.41 -4.90
N LYS A 64 -16.48 -8.11 -4.63
CA LYS A 64 -17.47 -9.16 -4.37
C LYS A 64 -17.66 -9.99 -5.62
N ARG A 65 -17.35 -11.28 -5.51
CA ARG A 65 -17.58 -12.27 -6.57
C ARG A 65 -19.00 -12.78 -6.38
N ARG A 66 -19.90 -12.54 -7.34
CA ARG A 66 -21.22 -13.19 -7.33
C ARG A 66 -20.99 -14.71 -7.32
N ASN A 67 -21.69 -15.43 -6.44
CA ASN A 67 -21.55 -16.88 -6.25
C ASN A 67 -21.35 -17.60 -7.59
N LEU A 68 -20.14 -18.12 -7.81
CA LEU A 68 -19.72 -18.88 -8.98
C LEU A 68 -20.26 -20.32 -8.94
N ASN A 69 -21.54 -20.49 -8.60
CA ASN A 69 -22.22 -21.77 -8.80
C ASN A 69 -22.61 -21.88 -10.27
N SER A 70 -21.65 -22.20 -11.13
CA SER A 70 -21.89 -22.91 -12.38
C SER A 70 -20.55 -23.21 -13.05
N ALA A 71 -20.35 -24.49 -13.36
CA ALA A 71 -19.23 -25.06 -14.11
C ALA A 71 -19.13 -24.57 -15.58
N LYS A 72 -19.50 -23.31 -15.86
CA LYS A 72 -19.57 -22.72 -17.21
C LYS A 72 -18.91 -21.34 -17.36
N MET A 73 -18.35 -20.74 -16.31
CA MET A 73 -17.51 -19.54 -16.44
C MET A 73 -16.02 -19.90 -16.37
N VAL A 74 -15.57 -20.71 -17.33
CA VAL A 74 -14.16 -20.74 -17.70
C VAL A 74 -13.93 -19.54 -18.63
N THR A 75 -12.89 -18.74 -18.36
CA THR A 75 -12.23 -17.76 -19.27
C THR A 75 -12.91 -16.44 -19.67
N THR A 76 -13.23 -15.51 -18.76
CA THR A 76 -13.28 -14.08 -19.17
C THR A 76 -12.72 -13.06 -18.19
N THR A 77 -12.76 -13.28 -16.88
CA THR A 77 -12.07 -12.39 -15.93
C THR A 77 -11.43 -13.20 -14.83
N VAL A 78 -10.11 -13.34 -14.91
CA VAL A 78 -9.33 -13.90 -13.82
C VAL A 78 -9.58 -13.04 -12.58
N PRO A 79 -9.94 -13.61 -11.43
CA PRO A 79 -10.17 -12.82 -10.24
C PRO A 79 -8.86 -12.15 -9.82
N ILE A 80 -8.90 -10.83 -9.87
CA ILE A 80 -7.81 -9.93 -9.56
C ILE A 80 -8.19 -9.17 -8.29
N ASP A 81 -7.25 -9.10 -7.35
CA ASP A 81 -7.34 -8.21 -6.19
C ASP A 81 -6.42 -7.00 -6.38
N LEU A 82 -6.75 -5.92 -5.70
CA LEU A 82 -5.94 -4.72 -5.63
C LEU A 82 -5.12 -4.76 -4.34
N HIS A 83 -3.81 -4.58 -4.43
CA HIS A 83 -2.92 -4.54 -3.28
C HIS A 83 -2.34 -3.14 -3.11
N ILE A 84 -2.48 -2.56 -1.92
CA ILE A 84 -2.08 -1.19 -1.59
C ILE A 84 -1.01 -1.25 -0.51
N TYR A 85 0.19 -0.81 -0.85
CA TYR A 85 1.37 -0.86 0.02
C TYR A 85 1.84 0.55 0.36
N MET A 86 2.13 0.77 1.64
CA MET A 86 2.85 1.95 2.10
C MET A 86 4.16 1.51 2.74
N ASP A 87 5.27 1.98 2.19
CA ASP A 87 6.63 1.62 2.59
C ASP A 87 7.44 2.87 2.96
N PHE A 88 8.28 2.75 3.98
CA PHE A 88 9.18 3.83 4.41
C PHE A 88 10.42 3.92 3.51
N LEU A 89 10.72 5.13 3.04
CA LEU A 89 11.88 5.51 2.25
C LEU A 89 13.01 6.03 3.15
N GLY A 90 14.26 5.72 2.78
CA GLY A 90 15.45 6.20 3.50
C GLY A 90 15.99 5.21 4.55
N PRO A 91 16.86 5.66 5.45
CA PRO A 91 17.47 4.81 6.46
C PRO A 91 16.46 4.49 7.56
N LEU A 92 16.32 3.21 7.91
CA LEU A 92 15.42 2.79 9.00
C LEU A 92 15.75 3.57 10.28
N PRO A 93 14.76 4.02 11.08
CA PRO A 93 14.99 4.90 12.23
C PRO A 93 15.98 4.38 13.29
N LYS A 94 16.16 3.05 13.35
CA LYS A 94 17.07 2.38 14.29
C LYS A 94 18.49 2.19 13.73
N ASN A 95 18.70 2.44 12.44
CA ASN A 95 19.97 2.22 11.78
C ASN A 95 20.88 3.43 12.00
N ARG A 96 22.06 3.21 12.60
CA ARG A 96 23.01 4.29 12.94
C ARG A 96 24.34 4.18 12.19
N THR A 97 24.34 3.60 11.01
CA THR A 97 25.55 3.60 10.16
C THR A 97 25.93 5.04 9.79
N PRO A 98 27.22 5.33 9.54
CA PRO A 98 27.67 6.66 9.14
C PRO A 98 26.89 7.22 7.93
N LYS A 99 26.63 6.37 6.92
CA LYS A 99 25.82 6.73 5.75
C LYS A 99 24.37 7.10 6.11
N ALA A 100 23.75 6.36 7.04
CA ALA A 100 22.40 6.67 7.49
C ALA A 100 22.34 8.02 8.21
N LEU A 101 23.33 8.32 9.06
CA LEU A 101 23.43 9.61 9.76
C LEU A 101 23.65 10.78 8.79
N GLU A 102 24.52 10.61 7.80
CA GLU A 102 24.76 11.61 6.76
C GLU A 102 23.48 11.89 5.95
N GLU A 103 22.75 10.85 5.55
CA GLU A 103 21.49 10.99 4.83
C GLU A 103 20.41 11.68 5.68
N HIS A 104 20.33 11.36 6.98
CA HIS A 104 19.42 12.02 7.92
C HIS A 104 19.70 13.52 8.05
N GLU A 105 20.96 13.92 8.22
CA GLU A 105 21.31 15.35 8.32
C GLU A 105 21.10 16.07 6.97
N LYS A 106 21.47 15.44 5.85
CA LYS A 106 21.19 16.00 4.51
C LYS A 106 19.70 16.23 4.28
N ASN A 107 18.86 15.27 4.66
CA ASN A 107 17.41 15.39 4.53
C ASN A 107 16.84 16.49 5.44
N LYS A 108 17.36 16.63 6.66
CA LYS A 108 17.00 17.71 7.58
C LYS A 108 17.38 19.08 7.03
N GLU A 109 18.56 19.23 6.43
CA GLU A 109 18.98 20.46 5.77
C GLU A 109 18.11 20.82 4.57
N ARG A 110 17.76 19.83 3.74
CA ARG A 110 16.83 20.02 2.61
C ARG A 110 15.47 20.53 3.07
N ARG A 111 14.91 19.92 4.13
CA ARG A 111 13.62 20.35 4.70
C ARG A 111 13.68 21.77 5.28
N LYS A 112 14.79 22.17 5.91
CA LYS A 112 14.99 23.56 6.37
C LYS A 112 14.94 24.57 5.22
N ARG A 113 15.30 24.16 4.01
CA ARG A 113 15.24 24.98 2.79
C ARG A 113 13.87 24.92 2.09
N GLY A 114 12.87 24.28 2.70
CA GLY A 114 11.54 24.09 2.11
C GLY A 114 11.50 23.06 0.97
N ILE A 115 12.54 22.22 0.84
CA ILE A 115 12.57 21.18 -0.19
C ILE A 115 11.84 19.94 0.36
N GLU A 116 10.85 19.46 -0.40
CA GLU A 116 10.14 18.22 -0.09
C GLU A 116 11.11 17.03 -0.13
N VAL A 117 11.09 16.21 0.92
CA VAL A 117 11.93 15.01 1.03
C VAL A 117 11.03 13.80 1.24
N PRO A 118 10.82 12.99 0.19
CA PRO A 118 9.96 11.83 0.32
C PRO A 118 10.41 10.89 1.43
N THR A 119 9.47 10.55 2.31
CA THR A 119 9.67 9.64 3.43
C THR A 119 8.97 8.31 3.22
N HIS A 120 7.99 8.25 2.32
CA HIS A 120 7.22 7.04 2.07
C HIS A 120 6.90 6.87 0.60
N ARG A 121 6.71 5.62 0.17
CA ARG A 121 6.23 5.26 -1.16
C ARG A 121 4.92 4.50 -1.03
N LEU A 122 3.91 5.00 -1.73
CA LEU A 122 2.68 4.29 -2.00
C LEU A 122 2.84 3.48 -3.28
N GLN A 123 2.43 2.22 -3.27
CA GLN A 123 2.38 1.36 -4.44
C GLN A 123 1.05 0.64 -4.51
N ILE A 124 0.44 0.61 -5.70
CA ILE A 124 -0.82 -0.09 -5.95
C ILE A 124 -0.57 -1.12 -7.04
N PHE A 125 -0.84 -2.39 -6.72
CA PHE A 125 -0.72 -3.50 -7.64
C PHE A 125 -2.08 -4.14 -7.92
N LYS A 126 -2.23 -4.68 -9.12
CA LYS A 126 -3.24 -5.69 -9.44
C LYS A 126 -2.56 -7.05 -9.41
N ALA A 127 -3.13 -8.02 -8.70
CA ALA A 127 -2.61 -9.38 -8.68
C ALA A 127 -3.72 -10.39 -8.92
N SER A 128 -3.47 -11.27 -9.89
CA SER A 128 -4.31 -12.42 -10.21
C SER A 128 -4.21 -13.51 -9.15
N HIS A 129 -5.33 -14.19 -8.88
CA HIS A 129 -5.36 -15.37 -8.01
C HIS A 129 -4.98 -16.67 -8.71
N PHE A 130 -4.91 -16.65 -10.04
CA PHE A 130 -4.66 -17.83 -10.86
C PHE A 130 -3.39 -17.67 -11.70
N LEU A 131 -2.80 -18.81 -12.02
CA LEU A 131 -1.71 -18.87 -12.98
C LEU A 131 -2.27 -18.60 -14.39
N ASN A 132 -1.51 -17.84 -15.18
CA ASN A 132 -1.75 -17.64 -16.59
C ASN A 132 -1.31 -18.89 -17.39
N ALA A 133 -1.44 -18.84 -18.72
CA ALA A 133 -1.11 -19.97 -19.60
C ALA A 133 0.36 -20.40 -19.49
N ASP A 134 1.25 -19.48 -19.10
CA ASP A 134 2.67 -19.71 -18.93
C ASP A 134 3.04 -20.22 -17.52
N GLY A 135 2.04 -20.42 -16.64
CA GLY A 135 2.25 -20.91 -15.28
C GLY A 135 2.72 -19.83 -14.29
N PHE A 136 2.55 -18.55 -14.61
CA PHE A 136 2.91 -17.42 -13.74
C PHE A 136 1.67 -16.71 -13.20
N TYR A 137 1.78 -16.10 -12.02
CA TYR A 137 0.75 -15.18 -11.54
C TYR A 137 0.90 -13.83 -12.24
N ASP A 138 -0.18 -13.33 -12.83
CA ASP A 138 -0.20 -11.98 -13.37
C ASP A 138 -0.18 -10.96 -12.21
N CYS A 139 0.82 -10.08 -12.22
CA CYS A 139 0.91 -8.96 -11.29
C CYS A 139 1.35 -7.71 -12.05
N GLU A 140 0.64 -6.60 -11.83
CA GLU A 140 0.85 -5.33 -12.51
C GLU A 140 0.93 -4.20 -11.49
N LEU A 141 2.02 -3.41 -11.52
CA LEU A 141 2.09 -2.14 -10.81
C LEU A 141 1.29 -1.09 -11.59
N ILE A 142 0.16 -0.65 -11.04
CA ILE A 142 -0.74 0.28 -11.75
C ILE A 142 -0.58 1.73 -11.31
N PHE A 143 0.01 1.97 -10.14
CA PHE A 143 0.26 3.30 -9.62
C PHE A 143 1.36 3.25 -8.56
N TRP A 144 2.22 4.27 -8.54
CA TRP A 144 3.10 4.53 -7.41
C TRP A 144 3.35 6.03 -7.27
N LYS A 145 3.53 6.49 -6.04
CA LYS A 145 3.89 7.88 -5.74
C LYS A 145 4.66 7.96 -4.44
N ASP A 146 5.64 8.85 -4.42
CA ASP A 146 6.46 9.17 -3.26
C ASP A 146 5.84 10.35 -2.50
N PHE A 147 5.80 10.24 -1.17
CA PHE A 147 5.17 11.21 -0.28
C PHE A 147 6.15 11.69 0.79
N ASP A 148 6.17 12.99 1.04
CA ASP A 148 6.70 13.53 2.28
C ASP A 148 5.61 13.54 3.36
N CYS A 149 5.60 12.47 4.17
CA CYS A 149 4.73 12.37 5.35
C CYS A 149 5.30 13.10 6.58
N SER A 150 6.32 13.96 6.46
CA SER A 150 6.78 14.75 7.60
C SER A 150 5.66 15.69 8.11
N PRO A 151 5.51 15.86 9.44
CA PRO A 151 4.58 16.83 9.99
C PRO A 151 4.84 18.23 9.44
N PRO A 152 3.81 19.03 9.10
CA PRO A 152 3.99 20.41 8.69
C PRO A 152 4.73 21.20 9.77
N GLN A 153 5.77 21.96 9.40
CA GLN A 153 6.57 22.73 10.36
C GLN A 153 5.75 23.84 11.04
N ASP A 154 4.70 24.30 10.37
CA ASP A 154 3.88 25.45 10.76
C ASP A 154 2.77 25.07 11.75
N VAL A 155 2.65 23.78 12.08
CA VAL A 155 1.52 23.22 12.81
C VAL A 155 2.02 22.52 14.07
N THR A 156 1.58 22.99 15.25
CA THR A 156 1.91 22.35 16.53
C THR A 156 1.06 21.10 16.70
N LEU A 157 1.51 19.99 16.12
CA LEU A 157 0.81 18.71 16.23
C LEU A 157 1.08 18.02 17.58
N PRO A 158 0.14 17.23 18.11
CA PRO A 158 0.38 16.41 19.29
C PRO A 158 1.62 15.53 19.12
N ARG A 159 2.42 15.34 20.18
CA ARG A 159 3.67 14.53 20.17
C ARG A 159 3.51 13.11 19.60
N LYS A 160 2.29 12.59 19.52
CA LYS A 160 1.97 11.27 18.96
C LYS A 160 1.87 11.24 17.43
N VAL A 161 1.76 12.40 16.76
CA VAL A 161 1.68 12.49 15.30
C VAL A 161 3.09 12.44 14.73
N THR A 162 3.45 11.26 14.21
CA THR A 162 4.75 11.00 13.56
C THR A 162 4.56 10.78 12.06
N GLU A 163 5.65 10.78 11.29
CA GLU A 163 5.61 10.49 9.85
C GLU A 163 4.91 9.16 9.56
N LYS A 164 5.21 8.15 10.39
CA LYS A 164 4.57 6.83 10.32
C LYS A 164 3.05 6.91 10.53
N VAL A 165 2.58 7.74 11.47
CA VAL A 165 1.14 7.89 11.74
C VAL A 165 0.44 8.57 10.58
N ILE A 166 1.05 9.59 9.97
CA ILE A 166 0.52 10.27 8.78
C ILE A 166 0.44 9.27 7.61
N ALA A 167 1.51 8.51 7.36
CA ALA A 167 1.54 7.49 6.32
C ALA A 167 0.46 6.40 6.52
N ILE A 168 0.24 5.95 7.76
CA ILE A 168 -0.84 5.00 8.12
C ILE A 168 -2.21 5.60 7.82
N LYS A 169 -2.46 6.86 8.23
CA LYS A 169 -3.75 7.51 7.98
C LYS A 169 -4.02 7.70 6.49
N LEU A 170 -3.00 8.06 5.71
CA LEU A 170 -3.10 8.20 4.26
C LEU A 170 -3.52 6.89 3.59
N VAL A 171 -2.78 5.81 3.85
CA VAL A 171 -3.05 4.52 3.20
C VAL A 171 -4.33 3.86 3.71
N ASP A 172 -4.71 4.08 4.98
CA ASP A 172 -6.01 3.67 5.49
C ASP A 172 -7.14 4.38 4.75
N ALA A 173 -7.10 5.72 4.68
CA ALA A 173 -8.13 6.49 3.98
C ALA A 173 -8.26 6.07 2.51
N LEU A 174 -7.15 5.83 1.82
CA LEU A 174 -7.14 5.33 0.46
C LEU A 174 -7.76 3.92 0.33
N ALA A 175 -7.45 3.01 1.26
CA ALA A 175 -8.06 1.68 1.27
C ALA A 175 -9.57 1.75 1.47
N PHE A 176 -10.05 2.59 2.41
CA PHE A 176 -11.48 2.83 2.60
C PHE A 176 -12.14 3.45 1.37
N GLN A 177 -11.44 4.33 0.64
CA GLN A 177 -11.95 4.91 -0.60
C GLN A 177 -12.28 3.85 -1.66
N CYS A 178 -11.55 2.72 -1.68
CA CYS A 178 -11.84 1.59 -2.57
C CYS A 178 -13.22 0.96 -2.34
N LEU A 179 -13.82 1.13 -1.15
CA LEU A 179 -15.17 0.64 -0.86
C LEU A 179 -16.27 1.54 -1.45
N TYR A 180 -15.96 2.82 -1.68
CA TYR A 180 -16.90 3.80 -2.25
C TYR A 180 -16.79 3.90 -3.77
N LEU A 181 -15.66 3.48 -4.35
CA LEU A 181 -15.48 3.41 -5.79
C LEU A 181 -16.27 2.25 -6.38
N ALA A 182 -17.07 2.52 -7.42
CA ALA A 182 -17.86 1.48 -8.11
C ALA A 182 -16.97 0.45 -8.83
N SER A 183 -15.77 0.83 -9.27
CA SER A 183 -14.86 -0.05 -10.02
C SER A 183 -13.38 0.35 -9.84
N PRO A 184 -12.81 0.21 -8.63
CA PRO A 184 -11.41 0.59 -8.34
C PRO A 184 -10.41 -0.17 -9.23
N LEU A 185 -10.71 -1.42 -9.59
CA LEU A 185 -9.88 -2.24 -10.49
C LEU A 185 -9.81 -1.73 -11.94
N ARG A 186 -10.72 -0.84 -12.35
CA ARG A 186 -10.73 -0.27 -13.71
C ARG A 186 -9.99 1.05 -13.81
N LEU A 187 -9.62 1.66 -12.68
CA LEU A 187 -8.85 2.89 -12.68
C LEU A 187 -7.45 2.64 -13.25
N LYS A 188 -7.03 3.57 -14.11
CA LYS A 188 -5.65 3.69 -14.61
C LYS A 188 -4.83 4.56 -13.66
N SER A 189 -3.53 4.70 -13.94
CA SER A 189 -2.60 5.48 -13.13
C SER A 189 -3.10 6.92 -12.88
N GLU A 190 -3.65 7.59 -13.89
CA GLU A 190 -4.14 8.97 -13.78
C GLU A 190 -5.34 9.07 -12.83
N GLY A 191 -6.29 8.14 -12.94
CA GLY A 191 -7.43 8.09 -12.03
C GLY A 191 -7.03 7.76 -10.60
N TRP A 192 -6.01 6.93 -10.41
CA TRP A 192 -5.43 6.71 -9.08
C TRP A 192 -4.71 7.95 -8.55
N ALA A 193 -4.04 8.72 -9.41
CA ALA A 193 -3.41 9.98 -9.00
C ALA A 193 -4.45 10.95 -8.43
N GLU A 194 -5.58 11.14 -9.13
CA GLU A 194 -6.68 12.00 -8.69
C GLU A 194 -7.24 11.55 -7.33
N VAL A 195 -7.54 10.26 -7.18
CA VAL A 195 -8.06 9.70 -5.91
C VAL A 195 -7.07 9.91 -4.77
N VAL A 196 -5.78 9.66 -5.03
CA VAL A 196 -4.74 9.77 -4.01
C VAL A 196 -4.51 11.23 -3.60
N ASP A 197 -4.55 12.16 -4.55
CA ASP A 197 -4.41 13.58 -4.30
C ASP A 197 -5.60 14.14 -3.50
N GLU A 198 -6.82 13.70 -3.81
CA GLU A 198 -8.02 14.03 -3.03
C GLU A 198 -7.90 13.52 -1.58
N VAL A 199 -7.48 12.26 -1.40
CA VAL A 199 -7.30 11.67 -0.06
C VAL A 199 -6.22 12.44 0.72
N MET A 200 -5.12 12.82 0.07
CA MET A 200 -4.03 13.55 0.70
C MET A 200 -4.46 14.97 1.10
N ALA A 201 -5.17 15.70 0.22
CA ALA A 201 -5.70 17.02 0.54
C ALA A 201 -6.63 16.97 1.75
N ASN A 202 -7.58 16.04 1.74
CA ASN A 202 -8.50 15.82 2.87
C ASN A 202 -7.77 15.47 4.18
N LEU A 203 -6.68 14.70 4.11
CA LEU A 203 -5.86 14.37 5.28
C LEU A 203 -5.12 15.61 5.80
N GLN A 204 -4.52 16.40 4.91
CA GLN A 204 -3.82 17.63 5.27
C GLN A 204 -4.76 18.64 5.94
N ASP A 205 -5.97 18.82 5.41
CA ASP A 205 -6.97 19.70 6.00
C ASP A 205 -7.38 19.24 7.39
N LYS A 206 -7.62 17.93 7.58
CA LYS A 206 -7.92 17.35 8.90
C LYS A 206 -6.77 17.52 9.90
N LEU A 207 -5.53 17.43 9.43
CA LEU A 207 -4.35 17.62 10.29
C LEU A 207 -4.22 19.09 10.70
N ARG A 208 -4.51 20.03 9.80
CA ARG A 208 -4.51 21.48 10.09
C ARG A 208 -5.65 21.88 11.03
N SER A 209 -6.85 21.31 10.87
CA SER A 209 -7.99 21.61 11.74
C SER A 209 -7.89 21.03 13.15
N ALA A 210 -7.00 20.04 13.36
CA ALA A 210 -6.81 19.35 14.63
C ALA A 210 -5.66 19.94 15.48
N ALA A 211 -5.01 20.99 15.00
CA ALA A 211 -3.94 21.72 15.67
C ALA A 211 -4.44 23.05 16.22
#